data_AF-A0A0G4FQV4-F1
#
_entry.id   AF-A0A0G4FQV4-F1
#
_cell.length_a   1.000
_cell.length_b   1.000
_cell.length_c   1.000
_cell.angle_alpha   90.00
_cell.angle_beta   90.00
_cell.angle_gamma   90.00
#
_symmetry.space_group_name_H-M   'P 1'
#
loop_
_entity.id
_entity.type
_entity.pdbx_description
1 polymer ?
#
loop_
_entity_poly.entity_id
_entity_poly.type
_entity_poly.pdbx_seq_one_letter_code
_entity_poly.pdbx_strand_id
1 'polypeptide(L)'
;MDGDFSVPAMQLQLQGPLTAISDAIGNPHGQIRQADDDAHRERQKHGASDPSSASPDDELMLSVGGVEWHVSRKHLTEGDGVEGTLLAALFSGCWDGRLRKDDKQRVFVDVCPEAFKAIHKAILDAVTLRSAGKTVSVGHLLGEATKRDYRGSHDFWVKLLLSPLDKAASDAPPRADGEPSISATDSPAESDDTVKTVEAIVKAFAAERARLKGLLASARRRYTNLDNEIKAVTPFLAPLSGEDPIRSVRVCGHAIATTQSTVDEMNDKLKHRFDMWPRPVEVVQPDHIGHMVDHYRRKRLGASAADMAASLTMASATEQAALNINAAMYGVETDIVISDTSGDVFTQMPSRVRYKIVQQGGGPKPTRDQRIKVRLASVA
;
A
#
# COMPACT_ATOMS: atom_id res chain seq x y z
N MET A 1 50.12 -63.03 -13.42
CA MET A 1 49.42 -62.53 -12.23
C MET A 1 48.21 -61.78 -12.77
N ASP A 2 47.15 -62.53 -13.01
CA ASP A 2 45.91 -62.00 -13.59
C ASP A 2 45.09 -61.40 -12.45
N GLY A 3 44.90 -60.09 -12.52
CA GLY A 3 44.05 -59.37 -11.57
C GLY A 3 42.58 -59.59 -11.94
N ASP A 4 41.87 -60.31 -11.07
CA ASP A 4 40.41 -60.48 -11.16
C ASP A 4 39.73 -59.10 -11.14
N PHE A 5 39.30 -58.63 -12.32
CA PHE A 5 38.45 -57.47 -12.49
C PHE A 5 37.02 -57.83 -12.04
N SER A 6 36.77 -57.71 -10.75
CA SER A 6 35.49 -58.10 -10.14
C SER A 6 34.45 -56.97 -10.29
N VAL A 7 33.41 -57.21 -11.10
CA VAL A 7 32.21 -56.35 -11.24
C VAL A 7 31.59 -55.94 -9.88
N PRO A 8 31.53 -56.81 -8.86
CA PRO A 8 31.15 -56.43 -7.49
C PRO A 8 31.97 -55.28 -6.87
N ALA A 9 33.28 -55.21 -7.14
CA ALA A 9 34.16 -54.17 -6.59
C ALA A 9 33.90 -52.80 -7.27
N MET A 10 33.58 -52.79 -8.56
CA MET A 10 33.17 -51.57 -9.28
C MET A 10 31.80 -51.06 -8.80
N GLN A 11 30.87 -51.96 -8.48
CA GLN A 11 29.54 -51.60 -7.96
C GLN A 11 29.63 -50.95 -6.57
N LEU A 12 30.55 -51.44 -5.71
CA LEU A 12 30.86 -50.83 -4.41
C LEU A 12 31.52 -49.45 -4.54
N GLN A 13 32.38 -49.25 -5.54
CA GLN A 13 33.03 -47.95 -5.79
C GLN A 13 32.06 -46.88 -6.33
N LEU A 14 31.01 -47.26 -7.05
CA LEU A 14 30.00 -46.34 -7.57
C LEU A 14 28.90 -45.97 -6.57
N GLN A 15 28.73 -46.75 -5.50
CA GLN A 15 27.67 -46.56 -4.52
C GLN A 15 27.82 -45.22 -3.76
N GLY A 16 29.04 -44.87 -3.34
CA GLY A 16 29.33 -43.60 -2.65
C GLY A 16 29.00 -42.35 -3.50
N PRO A 17 29.52 -42.24 -4.74
CA PRO A 17 29.18 -41.16 -5.66
C PRO A 17 27.67 -41.05 -5.96
N LEU A 18 26.97 -42.17 -6.13
CA LEU A 18 25.53 -42.18 -6.36
C LEU A 18 24.74 -41.66 -5.15
N THR A 19 25.14 -42.02 -3.93
CA THR A 19 24.56 -41.45 -2.70
C THR A 19 24.81 -39.95 -2.63
N ALA A 20 26.04 -39.48 -2.91
CA ALA A 20 26.36 -38.05 -2.90
C ALA A 20 25.57 -37.25 -3.95
N ILE A 21 25.34 -37.82 -5.14
CA ILE A 21 24.48 -37.25 -6.18
C ILE A 21 23.02 -37.18 -5.69
N SER A 22 22.52 -38.27 -5.09
CA SER A 22 21.18 -38.34 -4.54
C SER A 22 20.95 -37.28 -3.45
N ASP A 23 21.89 -37.14 -2.51
CA ASP A 23 21.83 -36.14 -1.44
C ASP A 23 21.90 -34.70 -2.01
N ALA A 24 22.75 -34.48 -3.02
CA ALA A 24 22.90 -33.18 -3.67
C ALA A 24 21.64 -32.73 -4.45
N ILE A 25 20.81 -33.67 -4.90
CA ILE A 25 19.49 -33.41 -5.52
C ILE A 25 18.39 -33.33 -4.45
N GLY A 26 18.41 -34.22 -3.47
CA GLY A 26 17.39 -34.31 -2.42
C GLY A 26 17.33 -33.06 -1.55
N ASN A 27 18.48 -32.47 -1.22
CA ASN A 27 18.53 -31.26 -0.40
C ASN A 27 17.79 -30.07 -1.05
N PRO A 28 18.08 -29.65 -2.30
CA PRO A 28 17.30 -28.61 -2.99
C PRO A 28 15.80 -28.91 -3.08
N HIS A 29 15.39 -30.14 -3.35
CA HIS A 29 13.98 -30.52 -3.38
C HIS A 29 13.30 -30.31 -2.02
N GLY A 30 13.96 -30.73 -0.93
CA GLY A 30 13.51 -30.48 0.43
C GLY A 30 13.37 -28.98 0.72
N GLN A 31 14.35 -28.17 0.31
CA GLN A 31 14.30 -26.71 0.50
C GLN A 31 13.18 -26.04 -0.29
N ILE A 32 12.91 -26.49 -1.53
CA ILE A 32 11.80 -25.95 -2.35
C ILE A 32 10.46 -26.25 -1.68
N ARG A 33 10.23 -27.51 -1.27
CA ARG A 33 9.00 -27.90 -0.57
C ARG A 33 8.83 -27.11 0.73
N GLN A 34 9.89 -27.01 1.52
CA GLN A 34 9.87 -26.23 2.76
C GLN A 34 9.50 -24.76 2.51
N ALA A 35 10.08 -24.13 1.49
CA ALA A 35 9.76 -22.74 1.15
C ALA A 35 8.31 -22.55 0.69
N ASP A 36 7.76 -23.49 -0.09
CA ASP A 36 6.36 -23.46 -0.51
C ASP A 36 5.41 -23.70 0.67
N ASP A 37 5.75 -24.64 1.57
CA ASP A 37 5.00 -24.91 2.80
C ASP A 37 5.02 -23.71 3.77
N ASP A 38 6.17 -23.05 3.91
CA ASP A 38 6.32 -21.82 4.70
C ASP A 38 5.47 -20.68 4.12
N ALA A 39 5.48 -20.50 2.80
CA ALA A 39 4.63 -19.50 2.14
C ALA A 39 3.14 -19.81 2.34
N HIS A 40 2.74 -21.07 2.27
CA HIS A 40 1.35 -21.48 2.52
C HIS A 40 0.95 -21.25 3.98
N ARG A 41 1.81 -21.62 4.94
CA ARG A 41 1.57 -21.36 6.37
C ARG A 41 1.45 -19.87 6.67
N GLU A 42 2.29 -19.03 6.07
CA GLU A 42 2.23 -17.58 6.29
C GLU A 42 0.93 -17.01 5.71
N ARG A 43 0.48 -17.45 4.53
CA ARG A 43 -0.85 -17.10 3.99
C ARG A 43 -1.97 -17.43 4.96
N GLN A 44 -1.99 -18.66 5.47
CA GLN A 44 -3.02 -19.10 6.43
C GLN A 44 -2.99 -18.31 7.73
N LYS A 45 -1.79 -18.05 8.26
CA LYS A 45 -1.60 -17.25 9.48
C LYS A 45 -2.14 -15.83 9.33
N HIS A 46 -2.10 -15.27 8.13
CA HIS A 46 -2.71 -13.98 7.79
C HIS A 46 -4.12 -14.10 7.21
N GLY A 47 -4.76 -15.27 7.30
CA GLY A 47 -6.14 -15.47 6.86
C GLY A 47 -6.38 -15.24 5.36
N ALA A 48 -5.34 -15.39 4.53
CA ALA A 48 -5.50 -15.38 3.09
C ALA A 48 -6.25 -16.63 2.63
N SER A 49 -7.20 -16.43 1.71
CA SER A 49 -7.96 -17.48 1.04
C SER A 49 -7.30 -17.89 -0.29
N ASP A 50 -7.79 -18.96 -0.88
CA ASP A 50 -7.41 -19.35 -2.24
C ASP A 50 -8.03 -18.36 -3.25
N PRO A 51 -7.24 -17.67 -4.10
CA PRO A 51 -7.77 -16.73 -5.09
C PRO A 51 -8.73 -17.36 -6.09
N SER A 52 -8.64 -18.68 -6.32
CA SER A 52 -9.51 -19.39 -7.28
C SER A 52 -11.00 -19.37 -6.89
N SER A 53 -11.34 -18.98 -5.65
CA SER A 53 -12.73 -18.78 -5.23
C SER A 53 -13.35 -17.47 -5.72
N ALA A 54 -12.54 -16.52 -6.20
CA ALA A 54 -13.02 -15.24 -6.71
C ALA A 54 -13.04 -15.22 -8.24
N SER A 55 -14.06 -14.57 -8.82
CA SER A 55 -14.15 -14.39 -10.27
C SER A 55 -13.75 -12.97 -10.66
N PRO A 56 -13.01 -12.77 -11.76
CA PRO A 56 -12.78 -11.43 -12.31
C PRO A 56 -14.08 -10.68 -12.65
N ASP A 57 -15.15 -11.40 -12.97
CA ASP A 57 -16.45 -10.81 -13.28
C ASP A 57 -17.32 -10.53 -12.05
N ASP A 58 -16.83 -10.79 -10.83
CA ASP A 58 -17.53 -10.43 -9.61
C ASP A 58 -17.83 -8.93 -9.56
N GLU A 59 -19.04 -8.57 -9.13
CA GLU A 59 -19.39 -7.20 -8.79
C GLU A 59 -19.05 -6.94 -7.31
N LEU A 60 -18.17 -5.98 -7.08
CA LEU A 60 -17.74 -5.56 -5.76
C LEU A 60 -18.54 -4.36 -5.29
N MET A 61 -19.25 -4.54 -4.17
CA MET A 61 -19.88 -3.44 -3.44
C MET A 61 -18.87 -2.86 -2.44
N LEU A 62 -18.41 -1.64 -2.69
CA LEU A 62 -17.41 -0.98 -1.86
C LEU A 62 -18.00 0.24 -1.13
N SER A 63 -17.43 0.52 0.04
CA SER A 63 -17.59 1.77 0.78
C SER A 63 -16.20 2.41 0.87
N VAL A 64 -15.87 3.28 -0.08
CA VAL A 64 -14.56 3.95 -0.14
C VAL A 64 -14.67 5.24 0.65
N GLY A 65 -14.03 5.28 1.82
CA GLY A 65 -14.08 6.43 2.72
C GLY A 65 -15.50 6.88 3.12
N GLY A 66 -16.50 5.98 3.02
CA GLY A 66 -17.92 6.25 3.29
C GLY A 66 -18.79 6.46 2.04
N VAL A 67 -18.20 6.56 0.85
CA VAL A 67 -18.91 6.70 -0.42
C VAL A 67 -19.16 5.32 -1.03
N GLU A 68 -20.38 5.09 -1.51
CA GLU A 68 -20.77 3.83 -2.13
C GLU A 68 -20.23 3.69 -3.56
N TRP A 69 -19.72 2.50 -3.88
CA TRP A 69 -19.23 2.15 -5.21
C TRP A 69 -19.68 0.74 -5.60
N HIS A 70 -19.96 0.57 -6.88
CA HIS A 70 -20.20 -0.72 -7.52
C HIS A 70 -19.23 -0.83 -8.68
N VAL A 71 -18.31 -1.79 -8.61
CA VAL A 71 -17.22 -1.95 -9.59
C VAL A 71 -16.97 -3.42 -9.87
N SER A 72 -16.65 -3.76 -11.11
CA SER A 72 -16.24 -5.13 -11.46
C SER A 72 -14.83 -5.41 -10.95
N ARG A 73 -14.60 -6.58 -10.35
CA ARG A 73 -13.30 -6.98 -9.80
C ARG A 73 -12.18 -6.86 -10.84
N LYS A 74 -12.42 -7.27 -12.09
CA LYS A 74 -11.43 -7.17 -13.18
C LYS A 74 -10.92 -5.75 -13.39
N HIS A 75 -11.74 -4.73 -13.17
CA HIS A 75 -11.29 -3.34 -13.29
C HIS A 75 -10.28 -2.97 -12.22
N LEU A 76 -10.23 -3.67 -11.09
CA LEU A 76 -9.27 -3.40 -10.01
C LEU A 76 -8.09 -4.37 -9.99
N THR A 77 -8.14 -5.46 -10.75
CA THR A 77 -7.12 -6.53 -10.72
C THR A 77 -6.39 -6.73 -12.04
N GLU A 78 -6.97 -6.35 -13.17
CA GLU A 78 -6.43 -6.67 -14.50
C GLU A 78 -6.00 -5.43 -15.29
N GLY A 79 -5.05 -5.64 -16.20
CA GLY A 79 -4.62 -4.65 -17.18
C GLY A 79 -3.27 -4.03 -16.86
N ASP A 80 -2.63 -3.55 -17.93
CA ASP A 80 -1.33 -2.90 -17.88
C ASP A 80 -1.32 -1.71 -16.91
N GLY A 81 -0.43 -1.80 -15.91
CA GLY A 81 -0.28 -0.84 -14.82
C GLY A 81 -1.16 -1.09 -13.58
N VAL A 82 -2.02 -2.12 -13.61
CA VAL A 82 -2.84 -2.55 -12.45
C VAL A 82 -2.33 -3.88 -11.89
N GLU A 83 -1.95 -4.82 -12.74
CA GLU A 83 -1.44 -6.12 -12.31
C GLU A 83 -0.16 -6.00 -11.47
N GLY A 84 -0.07 -6.79 -10.40
CA GLY A 84 1.08 -6.78 -9.49
C GLY A 84 1.16 -5.55 -8.57
N THR A 85 0.13 -4.71 -8.52
CA THR A 85 0.04 -3.55 -7.62
C THR A 85 -0.70 -3.88 -6.32
N LEU A 86 -0.64 -2.97 -5.33
CA LEU A 86 -1.42 -3.10 -4.10
C LEU A 86 -2.93 -3.12 -4.38
N LEU A 87 -3.41 -2.32 -5.34
CA LEU A 87 -4.83 -2.32 -5.73
C LEU A 87 -5.26 -3.72 -6.18
N ALA A 88 -4.49 -4.33 -7.09
CA ALA A 88 -4.78 -5.68 -7.56
C ALA A 88 -4.67 -6.73 -6.45
N ALA A 89 -3.68 -6.61 -5.56
CA ALA A 89 -3.54 -7.53 -4.43
C ALA A 89 -4.77 -7.48 -3.50
N LEU A 90 -5.22 -6.28 -3.11
CA LEU A 90 -6.37 -6.10 -2.23
C LEU A 90 -7.64 -6.76 -2.79
N PHE A 91 -7.86 -6.67 -4.09
CA PHE A 91 -9.07 -7.18 -4.75
C PHE A 91 -8.86 -8.49 -5.51
N SER A 92 -7.73 -9.17 -5.31
CA SER A 92 -7.41 -10.45 -5.97
C SER A 92 -8.31 -11.62 -5.57
N GLY A 93 -9.13 -11.47 -4.52
CA GLY A 93 -9.88 -12.56 -3.91
C GLY A 93 -9.15 -13.23 -2.74
N CYS A 94 -7.81 -13.10 -2.66
CA CYS A 94 -7.03 -13.70 -1.57
C CYS A 94 -7.43 -13.15 -0.20
N TRP A 95 -7.86 -11.88 -0.14
CA TRP A 95 -8.07 -11.17 1.12
C TRP A 95 -9.53 -10.85 1.42
N ASP A 96 -10.47 -11.34 0.61
CA ASP A 96 -11.90 -11.00 0.71
C ASP A 96 -12.49 -11.29 2.10
N GLY A 97 -12.09 -12.40 2.73
CA GLY A 97 -12.51 -12.76 4.09
C GLY A 97 -11.91 -11.88 5.20
N ARG A 98 -10.88 -11.10 4.88
CA ARG A 98 -10.15 -10.22 5.79
C ARG A 98 -10.41 -8.74 5.55
N LEU A 99 -10.96 -8.36 4.41
CA LEU A 99 -11.36 -6.98 4.15
C LEU A 99 -12.49 -6.57 5.12
N ARG A 100 -12.37 -5.37 5.69
CA ARG A 100 -13.37 -4.83 6.60
C ARG A 100 -14.69 -4.66 5.84
N LYS A 101 -15.81 -4.90 6.52
CA LYS A 101 -17.14 -4.65 5.97
C LYS A 101 -17.86 -3.61 6.81
N ASP A 102 -18.58 -2.72 6.15
CA ASP A 102 -19.46 -1.78 6.84
C ASP A 102 -20.77 -2.45 7.31
N ASP A 103 -21.65 -1.66 7.92
CA ASP A 103 -22.96 -2.09 8.42
C ASP A 103 -23.86 -2.69 7.33
N LYS A 104 -23.61 -2.33 6.05
CA LYS A 104 -24.33 -2.84 4.88
C LYS A 104 -23.61 -4.00 4.18
N GLN A 105 -22.60 -4.59 4.83
CA GLN A 105 -21.80 -5.70 4.27
C GLN A 105 -20.99 -5.33 3.02
N ARG A 106 -20.77 -4.04 2.76
CA ARG A 106 -19.91 -3.56 1.67
C ARG A 106 -18.47 -3.57 2.13
N VAL A 107 -17.55 -3.93 1.23
CA VAL A 107 -16.11 -3.89 1.52
C VAL A 107 -15.69 -2.44 1.78
N PHE A 108 -15.19 -2.16 2.98
CA PHE A 108 -14.74 -0.84 3.36
C PHE A 108 -13.27 -0.63 2.99
N VAL A 109 -13.00 0.45 2.26
CA VAL A 109 -11.67 0.82 1.79
C VAL A 109 -11.33 2.18 2.37
N ASP A 110 -10.37 2.22 3.28
CA ASP A 110 -10.01 3.45 4.01
C ASP A 110 -9.05 4.35 3.21
N VAL A 111 -9.55 4.84 2.09
CA VAL A 111 -8.85 5.64 1.07
C VAL A 111 -9.65 6.91 0.79
N CYS A 112 -8.99 7.96 0.31
CA CYS A 112 -9.67 9.15 -0.21
C CYS A 112 -10.62 8.80 -1.38
N PRO A 113 -11.93 9.10 -1.29
CA PRO A 113 -12.90 8.76 -2.33
C PRO A 113 -12.55 9.38 -3.70
N GLU A 114 -12.12 10.65 -3.72
CA GLU A 114 -11.77 11.33 -4.98
C GLU A 114 -10.47 10.76 -5.59
N ALA A 115 -9.51 10.32 -4.78
CA ALA A 115 -8.31 9.65 -5.29
C ALA A 115 -8.66 8.29 -5.91
N PHE A 116 -9.53 7.51 -5.25
CA PHE A 116 -10.01 6.24 -5.79
C PHE A 116 -10.78 6.45 -7.10
N LYS A 117 -11.65 7.47 -7.17
CA LYS A 117 -12.37 7.88 -8.37
C LYS A 117 -11.43 8.24 -9.52
N ALA A 118 -10.37 9.00 -9.25
CA ALA A 118 -9.37 9.35 -10.25
C ALA A 118 -8.64 8.11 -10.81
N ILE A 119 -8.25 7.18 -9.94
CA ILE A 119 -7.61 5.91 -10.33
C ILE A 119 -8.59 5.06 -11.14
N HIS A 120 -9.82 4.84 -10.64
CA HIS A 120 -10.82 4.02 -11.33
C HIS A 120 -11.18 4.60 -12.70
N LYS A 121 -11.35 5.92 -12.81
CA LYS A 121 -11.56 6.59 -14.10
C LYS A 121 -10.41 6.33 -15.07
N ALA A 122 -9.15 6.45 -14.63
CA ALA A 122 -8.00 6.20 -15.47
C ALA A 122 -7.95 4.73 -15.97
N ILE A 123 -8.38 3.78 -15.14
CA ILE A 123 -8.50 2.38 -15.54
C ILE A 123 -9.56 2.23 -16.64
N LEU A 124 -10.76 2.80 -16.47
CA LEU A 124 -11.83 2.74 -17.47
C LEU A 124 -11.43 3.43 -18.78
N ASP A 125 -10.75 4.57 -18.70
CA ASP A 125 -10.22 5.28 -19.88
C ASP A 125 -9.18 4.41 -20.60
N ALA A 126 -8.28 3.75 -19.88
CA ALA A 126 -7.30 2.82 -20.47
C ALA A 126 -7.97 1.61 -21.14
N VAL A 127 -9.00 1.02 -20.52
CA VAL A 127 -9.80 -0.06 -21.11
C VAL A 127 -10.46 0.40 -22.41
N THR A 128 -11.10 1.57 -22.39
CA THR A 128 -11.78 2.15 -23.56
C THR A 128 -10.82 2.37 -24.71
N LEU A 129 -9.63 2.93 -24.44
CA LEU A 129 -8.60 3.18 -25.44
C LEU A 129 -8.01 1.87 -25.99
N ARG A 130 -7.83 0.85 -25.14
CA ARG A 130 -7.37 -0.49 -25.57
C ARG A 130 -8.37 -1.18 -26.47
N SER A 131 -9.67 -1.09 -26.17
CA SER A 131 -10.73 -1.60 -27.06
C SER A 131 -10.74 -0.90 -28.42
N ALA A 132 -10.22 0.33 -28.51
CA ALA A 132 -10.01 1.07 -29.76
C ALA A 132 -8.63 0.82 -30.41
N GLY A 133 -7.86 -0.19 -29.94
CA GLY A 133 -6.56 -0.56 -30.51
C GLY A 133 -5.38 0.31 -30.06
N LYS A 134 -5.55 1.17 -29.04
CA LYS A 134 -4.46 1.99 -28.51
C LYS A 134 -3.77 1.31 -27.33
N THR A 135 -2.44 1.34 -27.30
CA THR A 135 -1.65 0.85 -26.16
C THR A 135 -1.56 1.91 -25.07
N VAL A 136 -2.43 1.82 -24.07
CA VAL A 136 -2.45 2.72 -22.91
C VAL A 136 -2.37 1.90 -21.61
N SER A 137 -1.44 2.30 -20.74
CA SER A 137 -1.22 1.73 -19.41
C SER A 137 -1.72 2.70 -18.35
N VAL A 138 -2.29 2.19 -17.26
CA VAL A 138 -2.65 3.00 -16.07
C VAL A 138 -1.39 3.53 -15.37
N GLY A 139 -0.22 2.93 -15.64
CA GLY A 139 1.09 3.39 -15.17
C GLY A 139 1.42 4.83 -15.57
N HIS A 140 0.73 5.42 -16.55
CA HIS A 140 0.88 6.85 -16.86
C HIS A 140 0.59 7.75 -15.64
N LEU A 141 -0.31 7.35 -14.73
CA LEU A 141 -0.58 8.10 -13.49
C LEU A 141 0.66 8.19 -12.60
N LEU A 142 1.44 7.12 -12.50
CA LEU A 142 2.72 7.14 -11.78
C LEU A 142 3.73 8.07 -12.46
N GLY A 143 3.77 8.07 -13.80
CA GLY A 143 4.60 8.99 -14.57
C GLY A 143 4.22 10.45 -14.34
N GLU A 144 2.92 10.76 -14.34
CA GLU A 144 2.40 12.09 -14.06
C GLU A 144 2.67 12.53 -12.61
N ALA A 145 2.50 11.63 -11.64
CA ALA A 145 2.84 11.89 -10.24
C ALA A 145 4.35 12.15 -10.07
N THR A 146 5.19 11.37 -10.75
CA THR A 146 6.66 11.55 -10.77
C THR A 146 7.03 12.93 -11.31
N LYS A 147 6.41 13.40 -12.40
CA LYS A 147 6.64 14.74 -12.96
C LYS A 147 6.33 15.86 -11.98
N ARG A 148 5.41 15.63 -11.04
CA ARG A 148 5.02 16.57 -9.98
C ARG A 148 5.80 16.37 -8.68
N ASP A 149 6.82 15.52 -8.66
CA ASP A 149 7.53 15.14 -7.43
C ASP A 149 6.55 14.60 -6.35
N TYR A 150 5.49 13.91 -6.78
CA TYR A 150 4.41 13.39 -5.94
C TYR A 150 3.67 14.44 -5.09
N ARG A 151 3.67 15.72 -5.51
CA ARG A 151 3.04 16.81 -4.75
C ARG A 151 1.56 17.04 -5.09
N GLY A 152 1.00 16.29 -6.03
CA GLY A 152 -0.42 16.37 -6.37
C GLY A 152 -1.31 15.85 -5.26
N SER A 153 -2.54 16.36 -5.19
CA SER A 153 -3.54 16.00 -4.17
C SER A 153 -3.86 14.50 -4.11
N HIS A 154 -3.64 13.74 -5.18
CA HIS A 154 -3.88 12.28 -5.22
C HIS A 154 -2.60 11.45 -5.38
N ASP A 155 -1.43 12.09 -5.49
CA ASP A 155 -0.19 11.42 -5.89
C ASP A 155 0.28 10.41 -4.85
N PHE A 156 0.04 10.66 -3.55
CA PHE A 156 0.27 9.68 -2.49
C PHE A 156 -0.51 8.37 -2.74
N TRP A 157 -1.81 8.48 -3.03
CA TRP A 157 -2.67 7.32 -3.25
C TRP A 157 -2.35 6.60 -4.56
N VAL A 158 -2.06 7.35 -5.62
CA VAL A 158 -1.57 6.80 -6.90
C VAL A 158 -0.30 5.99 -6.67
N LYS A 159 0.68 6.56 -5.95
CA LYS A 159 1.93 5.88 -5.61
C LYS A 159 1.66 4.64 -4.75
N LEU A 160 0.87 4.76 -3.70
CA LEU A 160 0.62 3.65 -2.78
C LEU A 160 -0.12 2.49 -3.45
N LEU A 161 -1.18 2.77 -4.21
CA LEU A 161 -2.06 1.75 -4.77
C LEU A 161 -1.54 1.15 -6.07
N LEU A 162 -0.81 1.91 -6.90
CA LEU A 162 -0.40 1.48 -8.24
C LEU A 162 1.10 1.17 -8.36
N SER A 163 1.93 1.39 -7.34
CA SER A 163 3.33 0.93 -7.40
C SER A 163 3.38 -0.60 -7.42
N PRO A 164 4.25 -1.21 -8.25
CA PRO A 164 4.47 -2.65 -8.25
C PRO A 164 4.95 -3.15 -6.88
N LEU A 165 4.38 -4.26 -6.40
CA LEU A 165 4.80 -4.91 -5.15
C LEU A 165 6.13 -5.67 -5.32
N ASP A 166 6.39 -6.19 -6.53
CA ASP A 166 7.66 -6.82 -6.87
C ASP A 166 8.55 -5.83 -7.64
N LYS A 167 9.48 -5.21 -6.91
CA LYS A 167 10.48 -4.28 -7.49
C LYS A 167 11.41 -4.96 -8.51
N ALA A 168 11.56 -6.29 -8.46
CA ALA A 168 12.48 -7.05 -9.31
C ALA A 168 11.85 -7.59 -10.60
N ALA A 169 10.52 -7.55 -10.74
CA ALA A 169 9.83 -7.88 -12.00
C ALA A 169 9.96 -6.76 -13.05
N SER A 170 10.22 -5.52 -12.61
CA SER A 170 10.40 -4.34 -13.47
C SER A 170 11.71 -4.33 -14.26
N ASP A 171 12.73 -5.09 -13.84
CA ASP A 171 14.11 -4.96 -14.33
C ASP A 171 14.66 -6.23 -15.04
N ALA A 172 13.82 -7.21 -15.37
CA ALA A 172 14.30 -8.46 -15.97
C ALA A 172 14.51 -8.32 -17.51
N PRO A 173 15.75 -8.48 -18.03
CA PRO A 173 15.99 -8.56 -19.47
C PRO A 173 15.50 -9.90 -20.06
N PRO A 174 15.27 -9.98 -21.38
CA PRO A 174 14.96 -11.23 -22.06
C PRO A 174 16.13 -12.22 -21.92
N ARG A 175 15.83 -13.47 -21.56
CA ARG A 175 16.85 -14.53 -21.42
C ARG A 175 17.42 -14.88 -22.79
N ALA A 176 18.73 -14.75 -22.94
CA ALA A 176 19.48 -15.29 -24.07
C ALA A 176 20.00 -16.68 -23.71
N ASP A 177 19.56 -17.69 -24.46
CA ASP A 177 20.10 -19.05 -24.42
C ASP A 177 21.45 -19.09 -25.14
N GLY A 178 22.48 -19.55 -24.43
CA GLY A 178 23.83 -19.75 -24.96
C GLY A 178 24.46 -20.97 -24.30
N GLU A 179 24.33 -22.11 -24.95
CA GLU A 179 24.91 -23.39 -24.55
C GLU A 179 26.40 -23.45 -24.95
N PRO A 180 27.35 -23.80 -24.05
CA PRO A 180 28.74 -24.03 -24.45
C PRO A 180 28.98 -25.51 -24.76
N SER A 181 29.45 -25.77 -25.99
CA SER A 181 29.91 -27.08 -26.46
C SER A 181 31.43 -27.21 -26.28
N ILE A 182 31.89 -28.40 -25.88
CA ILE A 182 33.31 -28.78 -25.84
C ILE A 182 33.46 -30.15 -26.50
N SER A 183 34.39 -30.24 -27.46
CA SER A 183 34.78 -31.47 -28.15
C SER A 183 35.90 -32.19 -27.39
N ALA A 184 35.84 -33.53 -27.35
CA ALA A 184 36.96 -34.36 -26.91
C ALA A 184 37.29 -35.43 -27.96
N THR A 185 38.58 -35.57 -28.25
CA THR A 185 39.18 -36.44 -29.26
C THR A 185 39.82 -37.67 -28.60
N ASP A 186 39.57 -38.83 -29.21
CA ASP A 186 40.30 -40.11 -29.24
C ASP A 186 40.72 -40.86 -27.96
N SER A 187 40.03 -42.00 -27.67
CA SER A 187 40.53 -43.19 -26.95
C SER A 187 39.61 -44.43 -27.16
N PRO A 188 40.06 -45.67 -26.85
CA PRO A 188 39.69 -46.89 -27.59
C PRO A 188 38.32 -47.51 -27.25
N ALA A 189 37.80 -48.24 -28.24
CA ALA A 189 36.37 -48.50 -28.51
C ALA A 189 35.55 -49.28 -27.45
N GLU A 190 36.15 -49.94 -26.45
CA GLU A 190 35.40 -50.71 -25.44
C GLU A 190 35.24 -49.97 -24.09
N SER A 191 36.12 -49.02 -23.77
CA SER A 191 35.97 -48.11 -22.62
C SER A 191 35.16 -46.85 -22.96
N ASP A 192 35.03 -46.56 -24.25
CA ASP A 192 34.45 -45.33 -24.79
C ASP A 192 32.94 -45.23 -24.46
N ASP A 193 32.23 -46.35 -24.44
CA ASP A 193 30.79 -46.38 -24.12
C ASP A 193 30.50 -46.13 -22.62
N THR A 194 31.37 -46.64 -21.74
CA THR A 194 31.26 -46.40 -20.29
C THR A 194 31.62 -44.95 -19.94
N VAL A 195 32.67 -44.41 -20.56
CA VAL A 195 33.06 -43.00 -20.38
C VAL A 195 31.97 -42.06 -20.88
N LYS A 196 31.38 -42.33 -22.06
CA LYS A 196 30.23 -41.58 -22.58
C LYS A 196 29.02 -41.64 -21.65
N THR A 197 28.73 -42.80 -21.07
CA THR A 197 27.63 -42.96 -20.10
C THR A 197 27.87 -42.14 -18.83
N VAL A 198 29.08 -42.19 -18.27
CA VAL A 198 29.44 -41.38 -17.10
C VAL A 198 29.40 -39.88 -17.41
N GLU A 199 29.89 -39.46 -18.58
CA GLU A 199 29.82 -38.07 -19.02
C GLU A 199 28.37 -37.58 -19.18
N ALA A 200 27.48 -38.40 -19.75
CA ALA A 200 26.06 -38.10 -19.85
C ALA A 200 25.41 -37.96 -18.47
N ILE A 201 25.76 -38.82 -17.50
CA ILE A 201 25.28 -38.72 -16.11
C ILE A 201 25.75 -37.42 -15.45
N VAL A 202 27.02 -37.03 -15.63
CA VAL A 202 27.57 -35.78 -15.09
C VAL A 202 26.87 -34.56 -15.71
N LYS A 203 26.65 -34.56 -17.02
CA LYS A 203 25.91 -33.51 -17.74
C LYS A 203 24.46 -33.41 -17.25
N ALA A 204 23.76 -34.54 -17.13
CA ALA A 204 22.39 -34.60 -16.62
C ALA A 204 22.30 -34.09 -15.18
N PHE A 205 23.24 -34.49 -14.31
CA PHE A 205 23.32 -34.01 -12.93
C PHE A 205 23.56 -32.49 -12.86
N ALA A 206 24.48 -31.96 -13.69
CA ALA A 206 24.75 -30.53 -13.74
C ALA A 206 23.53 -29.73 -14.19
N ALA A 207 22.81 -30.21 -15.21
CA ALA A 207 21.57 -29.61 -15.69
C ALA A 207 20.48 -29.64 -14.61
N GLU A 208 20.29 -30.78 -13.95
CA GLU A 208 19.30 -30.92 -12.88
C GLU A 208 19.61 -30.01 -11.67
N ARG A 209 20.89 -29.93 -11.29
CA ARG A 209 21.34 -29.02 -10.23
C ARG A 209 21.09 -27.55 -10.60
N ALA A 210 21.31 -27.17 -11.86
CA ALA A 210 21.02 -25.82 -12.34
C ALA A 210 19.51 -25.53 -12.31
N ARG A 211 18.69 -26.48 -12.76
CA ARG A 211 17.21 -26.41 -12.71
C ARG A 211 16.72 -26.24 -11.28
N LEU A 212 17.21 -27.05 -10.34
CA LEU A 212 16.83 -26.98 -8.91
C LEU A 212 17.26 -25.68 -8.26
N LYS A 213 18.45 -25.17 -8.57
CA LYS A 213 18.88 -23.82 -8.11
C LYS A 213 17.93 -22.73 -8.63
N GLY A 214 17.52 -22.82 -9.89
CA GLY A 214 16.53 -21.90 -10.48
C GLY A 214 15.17 -21.98 -9.78
N LEU A 215 14.67 -23.18 -9.52
CA LEU A 215 13.41 -23.38 -8.79
C LEU A 215 13.48 -22.87 -7.35
N LEU A 216 14.59 -23.13 -6.64
CA LEU A 216 14.79 -22.64 -5.28
C LEU A 216 14.85 -21.10 -5.24
N ALA A 217 15.52 -20.47 -6.20
CA ALA A 217 15.53 -19.02 -6.32
C ALA A 217 14.12 -18.46 -6.57
N SER A 218 13.33 -19.09 -7.44
CA SER A 218 11.94 -18.73 -7.68
C SER A 218 11.06 -18.92 -6.44
N ALA A 219 11.23 -20.01 -5.69
CA ALA A 219 10.49 -20.27 -4.46
C ALA A 219 10.79 -19.21 -3.39
N ARG A 220 12.07 -18.87 -3.20
CA ARG A 220 12.49 -17.79 -2.30
C ARG A 220 11.90 -16.43 -2.73
N ARG A 221 11.90 -16.13 -4.03
CA ARG A 221 11.27 -14.90 -4.55
C ARG A 221 9.77 -14.89 -4.26
N ARG A 222 9.05 -15.99 -4.47
CA ARG A 222 7.61 -16.09 -4.11
C ARG A 222 7.36 -15.78 -2.64
N TYR A 223 8.20 -16.32 -1.75
CA TYR A 223 8.11 -16.04 -0.32
C TYR A 223 8.34 -14.55 0.00
N THR A 224 9.39 -13.94 -0.56
CA THR A 224 9.65 -12.49 -0.39
C THR A 224 8.50 -11.64 -0.93
N ASN A 225 7.96 -12.01 -2.09
CA ASN A 225 6.84 -11.29 -2.70
C ASN A 225 5.58 -11.40 -1.83
N LEU A 226 5.31 -12.57 -1.25
CA LEU A 226 4.21 -12.76 -0.31
C LEU A 226 4.39 -11.91 0.96
N ASP A 227 5.59 -11.85 1.53
CA ASP A 227 5.87 -11.01 2.70
C ASP A 227 5.66 -9.51 2.39
N ASN A 228 6.09 -9.05 1.21
CA ASN A 228 5.84 -7.69 0.74
C ASN A 228 4.35 -7.43 0.52
N GLU A 229 3.61 -8.37 -0.08
CA GLU A 229 2.17 -8.29 -0.27
C GLU A 229 1.45 -8.18 1.08
N ILE A 230 1.72 -9.08 2.03
CA ILE A 230 1.15 -9.07 3.38
C ILE A 230 1.38 -7.71 4.05
N LYS A 231 2.62 -7.21 4.03
CA LYS A 231 2.96 -5.90 4.61
C LYS A 231 2.16 -4.77 3.96
N ALA A 232 1.99 -4.81 2.65
CA ALA A 232 1.28 -3.77 1.91
C ALA A 232 -0.24 -3.80 2.13
N VAL A 233 -0.86 -4.99 2.19
CA VAL A 233 -2.32 -5.12 2.36
C VAL A 233 -2.77 -4.97 3.81
N THR A 234 -1.94 -5.35 4.79
CA THR A 234 -2.29 -5.41 6.22
C THR A 234 -3.00 -4.16 6.75
N PRO A 235 -2.58 -2.91 6.44
CA PRO A 235 -3.28 -1.71 6.92
C PRO A 235 -4.76 -1.65 6.50
N PHE A 236 -5.13 -2.28 5.39
CA PHE A 236 -6.49 -2.28 4.83
C PHE A 236 -7.34 -3.47 5.30
N LEU A 237 -6.73 -4.48 5.92
CA LEU A 237 -7.41 -5.67 6.44
C LEU A 237 -7.86 -5.49 7.88
N ALA A 238 -8.95 -6.17 8.26
CA ALA A 238 -9.33 -6.31 9.66
C ALA A 238 -8.17 -6.90 10.47
N PRO A 239 -7.92 -6.44 11.71
CA PRO A 239 -6.81 -6.92 12.52
C PRO A 239 -6.95 -8.43 12.82
N LEU A 240 -5.82 -9.12 13.01
CA LEU A 240 -5.80 -10.54 13.39
C LEU A 240 -6.39 -10.77 14.80
N SER A 241 -6.31 -9.75 15.66
CA SER A 241 -6.79 -9.77 17.03
C SER A 241 -7.27 -8.38 17.43
N GLY A 242 -8.36 -8.32 18.20
CA GLY A 242 -9.00 -7.05 18.58
C GLY A 242 -9.94 -6.54 17.50
N GLU A 243 -10.42 -5.31 17.69
CA GLU A 243 -11.33 -4.65 16.76
C GLU A 243 -10.71 -3.35 16.22
N ASP A 244 -11.06 -3.00 14.99
CA ASP A 244 -10.77 -1.71 14.39
C ASP A 244 -12.04 -1.24 13.65
N PRO A 245 -13.06 -0.78 14.41
CA PRO A 245 -14.39 -0.51 13.86
C PRO A 245 -14.36 0.66 12.88
N ILE A 246 -15.27 0.62 11.91
CA ILE A 246 -15.49 1.74 10.99
C ILE A 246 -16.25 2.83 11.75
N ARG A 247 -15.66 4.02 11.81
CA ARG A 247 -16.27 5.23 12.35
C ARG A 247 -16.78 6.08 11.21
N SER A 248 -17.94 6.69 11.39
CA SER A 248 -18.51 7.57 10.37
C SER A 248 -19.16 8.80 10.97
N VAL A 249 -19.14 9.87 10.20
CA VAL A 249 -19.80 11.13 10.51
C VAL A 249 -20.62 11.57 9.31
N ARG A 250 -21.80 12.14 9.57
CA ARG A 250 -22.61 12.80 8.54
C ARG A 250 -22.26 14.29 8.48
N VAL A 251 -21.96 14.78 7.27
CA VAL A 251 -21.62 16.18 6.98
C VAL A 251 -22.46 16.63 5.79
N CYS A 252 -23.39 17.57 6.01
CA CYS A 252 -24.32 18.08 5.00
C CYS A 252 -24.95 16.96 4.16
N GLY A 253 -25.48 15.94 4.83
CA GLY A 253 -26.07 14.75 4.20
C GLY A 253 -25.10 13.67 3.70
N HIS A 254 -23.80 13.97 3.56
CA HIS A 254 -22.78 13.04 3.06
C HIS A 254 -22.16 12.24 4.20
N ALA A 255 -21.88 10.95 3.97
CA ALA A 255 -21.18 10.10 4.91
C ALA A 255 -19.67 10.19 4.67
N ILE A 256 -18.91 10.44 5.73
CA ILE A 256 -17.45 10.36 5.73
C ILE A 256 -17.08 9.29 6.75
N ALA A 257 -16.48 8.21 6.29
CA ALA A 257 -16.15 7.06 7.12
C ALA A 257 -14.65 6.75 7.07
N THR A 258 -14.11 6.28 8.18
CA THR A 258 -12.71 5.92 8.37
C THR A 258 -12.62 4.79 9.41
N THR A 259 -11.45 4.24 9.64
CA THR A 259 -11.24 3.24 10.72
C THR A 259 -10.91 3.90 12.06
N GLN A 260 -11.11 3.19 13.17
CA GLN A 260 -10.66 3.63 14.49
C GLN A 260 -9.15 3.89 14.52
N SER A 261 -8.36 3.06 13.84
CA SER A 261 -6.90 3.25 13.71
C SER A 261 -6.53 4.59 13.08
N THR A 262 -7.33 5.11 12.14
CA THR A 262 -7.15 6.48 11.64
C THR A 262 -7.66 7.53 12.61
N VAL A 263 -8.77 7.29 13.32
CA VAL A 263 -9.28 8.21 14.35
C VAL A 263 -8.26 8.40 15.49
N ASP A 264 -7.53 7.35 15.86
CA ASP A 264 -6.51 7.40 16.91
C ASP A 264 -5.28 8.22 16.54
N GLU A 265 -5.05 8.46 15.25
CA GLU A 265 -4.01 9.38 14.76
C GLU A 265 -4.43 10.85 14.79
N MET A 266 -5.74 11.12 14.92
CA MET A 266 -6.32 12.47 14.91
C MET A 266 -6.02 13.22 16.21
N ASN A 267 -6.03 14.55 16.13
CA ASN A 267 -6.10 15.37 17.33
C ASN A 267 -7.48 15.23 18.01
N ASP A 268 -7.56 15.57 19.30
CA ASP A 268 -8.77 15.43 20.11
C ASP A 268 -10.01 16.09 19.50
N LYS A 269 -9.87 17.27 18.89
CA LYS A 269 -11.02 18.03 18.37
C LYS A 269 -11.67 17.31 17.19
N LEU A 270 -10.88 16.81 16.24
CA LEU A 270 -11.41 16.04 15.11
C LEU A 270 -11.84 14.64 15.56
N LYS A 271 -11.09 13.99 16.46
CA LYS A 271 -11.45 12.68 17.03
C LYS A 271 -12.83 12.69 17.70
N HIS A 272 -13.11 13.71 18.52
CA HIS A 272 -14.41 13.88 19.18
C HIS A 272 -15.59 13.92 18.21
N ARG A 273 -15.34 14.34 16.96
CA ARG A 273 -16.35 14.37 15.92
C ARG A 273 -16.82 12.97 15.48
N PHE A 274 -15.95 11.98 15.58
CA PHE A 274 -16.24 10.57 15.25
C PHE A 274 -16.70 9.78 16.48
N ASP A 275 -16.14 10.06 17.66
CA ASP A 275 -16.36 9.23 18.84
C ASP A 275 -17.47 9.75 19.79
N MET A 276 -17.61 11.07 19.92
CA MET A 276 -18.47 11.66 20.97
C MET A 276 -19.67 12.44 20.45
N TRP A 277 -19.60 13.01 19.25
CA TRP A 277 -20.60 13.96 18.75
C TRP A 277 -21.46 13.37 17.63
N PRO A 278 -22.57 12.70 17.96
CA PRO A 278 -23.38 11.97 16.98
C PRO A 278 -24.19 12.88 16.03
N ARG A 279 -24.38 14.16 16.40
CA ARG A 279 -25.19 15.11 15.61
C ARG A 279 -24.50 15.41 14.29
N PRO A 280 -25.16 15.41 13.13
CA PRO A 280 -24.57 15.80 11.84
C PRO A 280 -23.89 17.18 11.84
N VAL A 281 -22.87 17.38 10.99
CA VAL A 281 -22.29 18.71 10.72
C VAL A 281 -23.07 19.32 9.58
N GLU A 282 -23.62 20.52 9.77
CA GLU A 282 -24.41 21.20 8.73
C GLU A 282 -23.75 22.50 8.23
N VAL A 283 -22.62 22.90 8.83
CA VAL A 283 -21.98 24.21 8.58
C VAL A 283 -20.59 24.12 7.95
N VAL A 284 -20.12 22.90 7.64
CA VAL A 284 -18.81 22.66 7.04
C VAL A 284 -19.01 21.85 5.77
N GLN A 285 -18.27 22.18 4.72
CA GLN A 285 -18.33 21.43 3.48
C GLN A 285 -17.85 19.98 3.70
N PRO A 286 -18.52 18.97 3.14
CA PRO A 286 -18.10 17.57 3.25
C PRO A 286 -16.65 17.37 2.84
N ASP A 287 -16.23 18.00 1.75
CA ASP A 287 -14.88 17.90 1.22
C ASP A 287 -13.85 18.36 2.24
N HIS A 288 -14.08 19.45 2.98
CA HIS A 288 -13.14 19.92 4.00
C HIS A 288 -12.90 18.89 5.10
N ILE A 289 -13.97 18.23 5.58
CA ILE A 289 -13.82 17.13 6.54
C ILE A 289 -13.11 15.94 5.88
N GLY A 290 -13.44 15.61 4.63
CA GLY A 290 -12.79 14.55 3.87
C GLY A 290 -11.28 14.75 3.72
N HIS A 291 -10.85 15.97 3.43
CA HIS A 291 -9.44 16.36 3.32
C HIS A 291 -8.71 16.26 4.67
N MET A 292 -9.33 16.67 5.77
CA MET A 292 -8.76 16.48 7.11
C MET A 292 -8.67 15.01 7.52
N VAL A 293 -9.66 14.18 7.15
CA VAL A 293 -9.59 12.73 7.40
C VAL A 293 -8.48 12.11 6.53
N ASP A 294 -8.34 12.55 5.28
CA ASP A 294 -7.29 12.06 4.39
C ASP A 294 -5.88 12.38 4.92
N HIS A 295 -5.68 13.55 5.52
CA HIS A 295 -4.44 13.90 6.22
C HIS A 295 -4.04 12.81 7.24
N TYR A 296 -4.98 12.38 8.09
CA TYR A 296 -4.72 11.36 9.10
C TYR A 296 -4.67 9.94 8.54
N ARG A 297 -5.39 9.62 7.44
CA ARG A 297 -5.21 8.35 6.72
C ARG A 297 -3.78 8.22 6.22
N ARG A 298 -3.24 9.28 5.61
CA ARG A 298 -1.86 9.35 5.14
C ARG A 298 -0.88 9.20 6.30
N LYS A 299 -1.10 9.92 7.40
CA LYS A 299 -0.28 9.81 8.63
C LYS A 299 -0.20 8.35 9.13
N ARG A 300 -1.35 7.69 9.29
CA ARG A 300 -1.43 6.28 9.71
C ARG A 300 -0.64 5.36 8.79
N LEU A 301 -0.67 5.64 7.48
CA LEU A 301 0.03 4.86 6.46
C LEU A 301 1.51 5.24 6.29
N GLY A 302 2.06 6.07 7.18
CA GLY A 302 3.48 6.44 7.17
C GLY A 302 3.86 7.42 6.06
N ALA A 303 2.91 8.23 5.58
CA ALA A 303 3.17 9.25 4.58
C ALA A 303 4.15 10.34 5.10
N SER A 304 4.88 10.97 4.18
CA SER A 304 5.75 12.10 4.54
C SER A 304 4.94 13.33 4.93
N ALA A 305 5.57 14.30 5.59
CA ALA A 305 4.93 15.59 5.90
C ALA A 305 4.40 16.30 4.64
N ALA A 306 5.14 16.23 3.53
CA ALA A 306 4.71 16.80 2.25
C ALA A 306 3.48 16.08 1.68
N ASP A 307 3.44 14.74 1.74
CA ASP A 307 2.29 13.95 1.31
C ASP A 307 1.05 14.27 2.15
N MET A 308 1.21 14.44 3.47
CA MET A 308 0.12 14.84 4.36
C MET A 308 -0.36 16.25 4.06
N ALA A 309 0.54 17.21 3.84
CA ALA A 309 0.19 18.59 3.50
C ALA A 309 -0.57 18.70 2.17
N ALA A 310 -0.21 17.88 1.17
CA ALA A 310 -0.90 17.81 -0.12
C ALA A 310 -2.38 17.41 -0.01
N SER A 311 -2.79 16.74 1.09
CA SER A 311 -4.22 16.46 1.33
C SER A 311 -5.00 17.70 1.77
N LEU A 312 -4.34 18.79 2.20
CA LEU A 312 -4.98 20.00 2.70
C LEU A 312 -4.94 21.15 1.67
N THR A 313 -4.72 20.83 0.39
CA THR A 313 -4.68 21.81 -0.71
C THR A 313 -5.97 21.80 -1.52
N MET A 314 -6.55 22.98 -1.75
CA MET A 314 -7.73 23.19 -2.58
C MET A 314 -7.36 23.76 -3.96
N ALA A 315 -8.28 23.67 -4.92
CA ALA A 315 -8.06 24.16 -6.28
C ALA A 315 -8.04 25.69 -6.39
N SER A 316 -8.80 26.38 -5.54
CA SER A 316 -8.87 27.86 -5.53
C SER A 316 -8.46 28.48 -4.20
N ALA A 317 -7.99 29.73 -4.25
CA ALA A 317 -7.61 30.48 -3.05
C ALA A 317 -8.80 30.69 -2.09
N THR A 318 -10.00 30.90 -2.63
CA THR A 318 -11.23 31.07 -1.82
C THR A 318 -11.58 29.79 -1.06
N GLU A 319 -11.54 28.64 -1.75
CA GLU A 319 -11.77 27.34 -1.10
C GLU A 319 -10.66 27.03 -0.10
N GLN A 320 -9.41 27.34 -0.43
CA GLN A 320 -8.28 27.15 0.49
C GLN A 320 -8.47 27.95 1.79
N ALA A 321 -8.89 29.22 1.70
CA ALA A 321 -9.17 30.03 2.87
C ALA A 321 -10.32 29.45 3.71
N ALA A 322 -11.38 28.98 3.06
CA ALA A 322 -12.49 28.33 3.74
C ALA A 322 -12.07 27.00 4.41
N LEU A 323 -11.24 26.20 3.76
CA LEU A 323 -10.66 25.00 4.35
C LEU A 323 -9.81 25.35 5.57
N ASN A 324 -8.92 26.34 5.48
CA ASN A 324 -8.04 26.73 6.58
C ASN A 324 -8.83 27.13 7.83
N ILE A 325 -9.91 27.91 7.67
CA ILE A 325 -10.79 28.29 8.78
C ILE A 325 -11.43 27.04 9.41
N ASN A 326 -11.95 26.13 8.58
CA ASN A 326 -12.56 24.90 9.06
C ASN A 326 -11.56 23.96 9.74
N ALA A 327 -10.37 23.81 9.16
CA ALA A 327 -9.27 23.01 9.71
C ALA A 327 -8.83 23.52 11.09
N ALA A 328 -8.69 24.85 11.24
CA ALA A 328 -8.37 25.47 12.50
C ALA A 328 -9.43 25.21 13.60
N MET A 329 -10.72 25.20 13.24
CA MET A 329 -11.79 24.83 14.19
C MET A 329 -11.61 23.41 14.73
N TYR A 330 -11.15 22.47 13.90
CA TYR A 330 -10.85 21.09 14.28
C TYR A 330 -9.38 20.86 14.67
N GLY A 331 -8.59 21.91 14.88
CA GLY A 331 -7.20 21.80 15.33
C GLY A 331 -6.27 21.09 14.36
N VAL A 332 -6.61 21.05 13.07
CA VAL A 332 -5.74 20.53 12.01
C VAL A 332 -4.93 21.71 11.48
N GLU A 333 -3.62 21.64 11.66
CA GLU A 333 -2.70 22.68 11.19
C GLU A 333 -2.58 22.61 9.67
N THR A 334 -2.75 23.76 9.01
CA THR A 334 -2.40 23.95 7.59
C THR A 334 -1.17 24.87 7.53
N ASP A 335 -0.31 24.69 6.51
CA ASP A 335 0.94 25.46 6.35
C ASP A 335 0.73 26.99 6.18
N ILE A 336 -0.52 27.45 6.16
CA ILE A 336 -0.86 28.86 6.10
C ILE A 336 -1.26 29.30 7.50
N VAL A 337 -0.32 29.96 8.19
CA VAL A 337 -0.63 30.90 9.27
C VAL A 337 -1.61 31.89 8.66
N ILE A 338 -2.88 31.81 9.03
CA ILE A 338 -3.81 32.92 8.82
C ILE A 338 -3.20 34.07 9.62
N SER A 339 -2.46 34.95 8.95
CA SER A 339 -2.13 36.25 9.52
C SER A 339 -3.47 36.94 9.72
N ASP A 340 -3.97 36.88 10.95
CA ASP A 340 -5.23 37.46 11.39
C ASP A 340 -5.37 38.89 10.83
N THR A 341 -6.11 39.00 9.74
CA THR A 341 -6.62 40.29 9.24
C THR A 341 -8.06 40.51 9.71
N SER A 342 -8.52 39.74 10.70
CA SER A 342 -9.78 39.97 11.40
C SER A 342 -9.63 39.86 12.93
N GLY A 343 -9.14 40.93 13.53
CA GLY A 343 -9.82 41.57 14.67
C GLY A 343 -9.96 40.83 16.01
N ASP A 344 -9.20 39.77 16.31
CA ASP A 344 -9.37 39.04 17.59
C ASP A 344 -8.09 38.63 18.34
N VAL A 345 -7.03 39.45 18.26
CA VAL A 345 -5.77 39.18 18.97
C VAL A 345 -5.80 39.77 20.37
N PHE A 346 -5.88 38.89 21.37
CA PHE A 346 -5.47 39.25 22.73
C PHE A 346 -3.97 39.56 22.74
N THR A 347 -3.60 40.79 23.07
CA THR A 347 -2.20 41.20 23.19
C THR A 347 -1.66 40.76 24.55
N GLN A 348 -0.50 40.10 24.58
CA GLN A 348 0.15 39.64 25.80
C GLN A 348 1.16 40.68 26.29
N MET A 349 0.98 41.17 27.53
CA MET A 349 1.94 42.06 28.16
C MET A 349 3.20 41.30 28.65
N PRO A 350 4.33 42.00 28.89
CA PRO A 350 5.51 41.40 29.52
C PRO A 350 5.23 40.72 30.87
N SER A 351 4.15 41.11 31.56
CA SER A 351 3.64 40.50 32.79
C SER A 351 2.83 39.20 32.58
N ARG A 352 2.74 38.69 31.34
CA ARG A 352 1.94 37.53 30.90
C ARG A 352 0.42 37.69 30.94
N VAL A 353 -0.10 38.85 31.32
CA VAL A 353 -1.53 39.17 31.25
C VAL A 353 -1.95 39.41 29.79
N ARG A 354 -3.11 38.88 29.40
CA ARG A 354 -3.71 39.02 28.06
C ARG A 354 -4.85 40.03 28.08
N TYR A 355 -4.90 40.96 27.11
CA TYR A 355 -5.99 41.94 26.99
C TYR A 355 -6.48 42.09 25.55
N LYS A 356 -7.78 42.40 25.36
CA LYS A 356 -8.40 42.73 24.08
C LYS A 356 -9.01 44.14 24.18
N ILE A 357 -8.77 44.98 23.18
CA ILE A 357 -9.42 46.29 23.08
C ILE A 357 -10.78 46.06 22.42
N VAL A 358 -11.86 46.17 23.21
CA VAL A 358 -13.23 45.88 22.74
C VAL A 358 -13.80 47.03 21.91
N GLN A 359 -13.37 48.27 22.16
CA GLN A 359 -13.75 49.44 21.39
C GLN A 359 -12.66 50.51 21.51
N GLN A 360 -12.22 51.07 20.38
CA GLN A 360 -11.17 52.09 20.38
C GLN A 360 -11.77 53.45 20.78
N GLY A 361 -11.41 53.95 21.97
CA GLY A 361 -11.82 55.28 22.41
C GLY A 361 -10.97 56.37 21.75
N GLY A 362 -11.57 57.51 21.39
CA GLY A 362 -10.88 58.66 20.78
C GLY A 362 -9.99 59.48 21.74
N GLY A 363 -9.61 58.88 22.88
CA GLY A 363 -8.76 59.53 23.88
C GLY A 363 -7.26 59.38 23.58
N PRO A 364 -6.41 60.21 24.20
CA PRO A 364 -4.96 60.10 24.08
C PRO A 364 -4.46 58.72 24.56
N LYS A 365 -3.38 58.25 23.94
CA LYS A 365 -2.77 56.93 24.22
C LYS A 365 -2.42 56.82 25.72
N PRO A 366 -2.88 55.78 26.44
CA PRO A 366 -2.64 55.68 27.87
C PRO A 366 -1.15 55.61 28.21
N THR A 367 -0.74 56.37 29.23
CA THR A 367 0.62 56.31 29.78
C THR A 367 0.66 55.46 31.04
N ARG A 368 1.86 55.04 31.45
CA ARG A 368 2.09 54.16 32.61
C ARG A 368 1.48 54.68 33.92
N ASP A 369 1.30 56.00 34.05
CA ASP A 369 0.86 56.65 35.27
C ASP A 369 -0.67 56.86 35.34
N GLN A 370 -1.42 56.46 34.31
CA GLN A 370 -2.87 56.59 34.30
C GLN A 370 -3.54 55.49 35.14
N ARG A 371 -4.35 55.91 36.12
CA ARG A 371 -5.19 55.00 36.91
C ARG A 371 -6.45 54.62 36.13
N ILE A 372 -6.59 53.34 35.82
CA ILE A 372 -7.78 52.79 35.18
C ILE A 372 -8.82 52.46 36.26
N LYS A 373 -10.06 52.90 36.07
CA LYS A 373 -11.19 52.56 36.95
C LYS A 373 -11.91 51.34 36.40
N VAL A 374 -11.70 50.18 37.00
CA VAL A 374 -12.37 48.93 36.60
C VAL A 374 -13.76 48.88 37.23
N ARG A 375 -14.82 48.74 36.43
CA ARG A 375 -16.15 48.35 36.90
C ARG A 375 -16.38 46.91 36.51
N LEU A 376 -16.46 46.02 37.49
CA LEU A 376 -16.87 44.63 37.29
C LEU A 376 -18.40 44.61 37.25
N ALA A 377 -18.98 44.16 36.14
CA ALA A 377 -20.41 43.85 36.07
C ALA A 377 -20.62 42.42 36.58
N SER A 378 -21.44 42.27 37.62
CA SER A 378 -21.95 40.96 38.03
C SER A 378 -22.99 40.50 37.02
N VAL A 379 -22.74 39.37 36.36
CA VAL A 379 -23.75 38.71 35.52
C VAL A 379 -24.71 37.99 36.48
N ALA A 380 -25.97 38.41 36.47
CA ALA A 380 -27.07 37.75 37.18
C ALA A 380 -27.67 36.64 36.32
#